data_AF-A0A662VRY6-F1
#
_entry.id   AF-A0A662VRY6-F1
#
_cell.length_a   1.000
_cell.length_b   1.000
_cell.length_c   1.000
_cell.angle_alpha   90.00
_cell.angle_beta   90.00
_cell.angle_gamma   90.00
#
_symmetry.space_group_name_H-M   'P 1'
#
loop_
_entity.id
_entity.type
_entity.pdbx_description
1 polymer ?
#
loop_
_entity_poly.entity_id
_entity_poly.type
_entity_poly.pdbx_seq_one_letter_code
_entity_poly.pdbx_strand_id
1 'polypeptide(L)'
;MNNQNFIPELHDVGKLVDSKVKEDVKKQIGKSWKGHVFIDFDFKSFGISQPTSPSQWGQYHHEIKRDKDIKDWDIIPQNLRINLFLLILADHLASSVSRATLEKYPGLSRLMPKDVGLKEGIYKLWNRDFYQKIEKKGKFWAAFKTIDDLKILFDEIENCQSGEEFLNKYRDYLLLTPEDKSVPRNITSLYTHVELVGKIYRVLEKNARLITESNGAIAIEYNGEKVKTIKEAEGGRRTTGNTDIDKGKWQARLVKCWIKFPHSFVRLHDINLLRKREELINCITSYYKDEVIFATSDFIILFLSPNQDLREILKPLLDWGFYIEAEETLADLGILNSILDRKTLRARESNEEPRLNVLNSRGTKAYRRYLIPEIPDELQPPICDICQQRRGGERIKETIREWVCERCQEIRDMGEPFREYATVWEEEGVKVCWFKFSLDQNKLETWLENAFEEYIDSYNFRQADILKDEFRPLALQVDFIKDYKEMLEKFWRDFSGVDDIKKPIAEYDEDLST
;
A
#
# COMPACT_ATOMS: atom_id res chain seq x y z
N MET A 1 -29.32 18.74 5.77
CA MET A 1 -27.85 18.76 5.72
C MET A 1 -27.44 17.47 5.03
N ASN A 2 -26.73 17.56 3.90
CA ASN A 2 -26.27 16.38 3.18
C ASN A 2 -25.33 15.59 4.09
N ASN A 3 -25.67 14.32 4.32
CA ASN A 3 -24.95 13.41 5.20
C ASN A 3 -23.74 12.81 4.47
N GLN A 4 -22.90 13.67 3.89
CA GLN A 4 -21.72 13.24 3.14
C GLN A 4 -20.58 12.89 4.10
N ASN A 5 -19.87 11.81 3.81
CA ASN A 5 -18.71 11.37 4.56
C ASN A 5 -17.45 12.15 4.13
N PHE A 6 -16.45 12.20 5.00
CA PHE A 6 -15.13 12.74 4.67
C PHE A 6 -14.37 11.72 3.81
N ILE A 7 -13.86 12.15 2.64
CA ILE A 7 -13.13 11.29 1.70
C ILE A 7 -11.66 11.72 1.69
N PRO A 8 -10.76 11.02 2.40
CA PRO A 8 -9.37 11.41 2.55
C PRO A 8 -8.59 11.37 1.23
N GLU A 9 -8.99 10.55 0.26
CA GLU A 9 -8.33 10.41 -1.05
C GLU A 9 -8.34 11.72 -1.87
N LEU A 10 -9.29 12.62 -1.61
CA LEU A 10 -9.44 13.90 -2.32
C LEU A 10 -8.45 14.99 -1.86
N HIS A 11 -7.68 14.79 -0.79
CA HIS A 11 -6.77 15.81 -0.24
C HIS A 11 -5.76 16.33 -1.28
N ASP A 12 -5.38 15.47 -2.22
CA ASP A 12 -4.34 15.70 -3.22
C ASP A 12 -4.91 15.89 -4.65
N VAL A 13 -6.24 16.02 -4.82
CA VAL A 13 -6.89 16.13 -6.14
C VAL A 13 -6.33 17.28 -6.98
N GLY A 14 -5.87 18.37 -6.35
CA GLY A 14 -5.27 19.50 -7.05
C GLY A 14 -3.93 19.19 -7.73
N LYS A 15 -3.31 18.03 -7.47
CA LYS A 15 -2.14 17.54 -8.21
C LYS A 15 -2.48 17.11 -9.64
N LEU A 16 -3.76 16.83 -9.92
CA LEU A 16 -4.29 16.51 -11.26
C LEU A 16 -4.57 17.76 -12.13
N VAL A 17 -4.34 18.96 -11.59
CA VAL A 17 -4.49 20.21 -12.34
C VAL A 17 -3.20 20.56 -13.08
N ASP A 18 -3.31 20.83 -14.37
CA ASP A 18 -2.21 21.29 -15.22
C ASP A 18 -1.64 22.61 -14.68
N SER A 19 -0.31 22.74 -14.65
CA SER A 19 0.37 24.00 -14.28
C SER A 19 -0.08 25.19 -15.13
N LYS A 20 -0.43 24.96 -16.40
CA LYS A 20 -0.94 26.00 -17.29
C LYS A 20 -2.24 26.62 -16.77
N VAL A 21 -3.13 25.83 -16.16
CA VAL A 21 -4.37 26.36 -15.56
C VAL A 21 -4.06 27.35 -14.45
N LYS A 22 -3.05 27.06 -13.61
CA LYS A 22 -2.61 27.99 -12.56
C LYS A 22 -2.07 29.29 -13.14
N GLU A 23 -1.29 29.20 -14.22
CA GLU A 23 -0.78 30.37 -14.94
C GLU A 23 -1.89 31.21 -15.56
N ASP A 24 -2.87 30.55 -16.18
CA ASP A 24 -3.98 31.24 -16.84
C ASP A 24 -4.90 31.92 -15.82
N VAL A 25 -5.18 31.28 -14.67
CA VAL A 25 -5.85 31.91 -13.53
C VAL A 25 -5.07 33.13 -13.04
N LYS A 26 -3.74 33.01 -12.87
CA LYS A 26 -2.87 34.12 -12.45
C LYS A 26 -2.89 35.27 -13.45
N LYS A 27 -2.92 35.00 -14.76
CA LYS A 27 -3.04 36.03 -15.81
C LYS A 27 -4.38 36.76 -15.75
N GLN A 28 -5.47 36.04 -15.46
CA GLN A 28 -6.82 36.60 -15.45
C GLN A 28 -7.11 37.48 -14.23
N ILE A 29 -6.65 37.09 -13.03
CA ILE A 29 -7.01 37.78 -11.78
C ILE A 29 -5.81 38.26 -10.94
N GLY A 30 -4.59 38.16 -11.48
CA GLY A 30 -3.35 38.63 -10.84
C GLY A 30 -2.80 37.73 -9.72
N LYS A 31 -3.55 36.70 -9.30
CA LYS A 31 -3.17 35.75 -8.23
C LYS A 31 -3.63 34.33 -8.58
N SER A 32 -2.99 33.32 -7.99
CA SER A 32 -3.39 31.90 -8.05
C SER A 32 -3.25 31.27 -6.67
N TRP A 33 -3.72 30.03 -6.51
CA TRP A 33 -3.50 29.25 -5.29
C TRP A 33 -2.06 28.70 -5.21
N LYS A 34 -1.66 28.24 -4.02
CA LYS A 34 -0.33 27.68 -3.76
C LYS A 34 -0.37 26.16 -3.77
N GLY A 35 0.72 25.55 -4.26
CA GLY A 35 0.87 24.10 -4.24
C GLY A 35 -0.26 23.39 -5.00
N HIS A 36 -0.86 22.38 -4.37
CA HIS A 36 -1.97 21.59 -4.91
C HIS A 36 -3.26 21.74 -4.08
N VAL A 37 -3.33 22.74 -3.20
CA VAL A 37 -4.48 22.95 -2.30
C VAL A 37 -5.21 24.26 -2.61
N PHE A 38 -6.54 24.27 -2.45
CA PHE A 38 -7.40 25.37 -2.93
C PHE A 38 -7.86 26.35 -1.84
N ILE A 39 -7.10 26.51 -0.76
CA ILE A 39 -7.47 27.35 0.40
C ILE A 39 -7.64 28.82 0.00
N ASP A 40 -6.72 29.34 -0.81
CA ASP A 40 -6.69 30.73 -1.28
C ASP A 40 -7.40 30.93 -2.64
N PHE A 41 -8.18 29.94 -3.11
CA PHE A 41 -8.81 30.01 -4.42
C PHE A 41 -9.97 31.02 -4.45
N ASP A 42 -10.02 31.86 -5.48
CA ASP A 42 -11.03 32.91 -5.63
C ASP A 42 -12.28 32.39 -6.35
N PHE A 43 -13.08 31.60 -5.64
CA PHE A 43 -14.31 30.97 -6.13
C PHE A 43 -15.26 31.96 -6.84
N LYS A 44 -15.44 33.14 -6.24
CA LYS A 44 -16.37 34.17 -6.73
C LYS A 44 -15.97 34.70 -8.11
N SER A 45 -14.67 34.92 -8.34
CA SER A 45 -14.18 35.48 -9.60
C SER A 45 -14.36 34.54 -10.80
N PHE A 46 -14.52 33.23 -10.54
CA PHE A 46 -14.74 32.22 -11.57
C PHE A 46 -16.19 31.71 -11.64
N GLY A 47 -17.11 32.28 -10.83
CA GLY A 47 -18.49 31.84 -10.76
C GLY A 47 -18.64 30.39 -10.29
N ILE A 48 -17.70 29.92 -9.46
CA ILE A 48 -17.68 28.57 -8.88
C ILE A 48 -18.18 28.69 -7.44
N SER A 49 -19.09 27.80 -7.04
CA SER A 49 -19.47 27.69 -5.62
C SER A 49 -18.36 26.99 -4.84
N GLN A 50 -17.99 27.55 -3.69
CA GLN A 50 -17.07 26.86 -2.79
C GLN A 50 -17.72 25.55 -2.31
N PRO A 51 -17.04 24.39 -2.43
CA PRO A 51 -17.58 23.13 -1.94
C PRO A 51 -17.90 23.20 -0.44
N THR A 52 -19.01 22.59 -0.07
CA THR A 52 -19.53 22.47 1.30
C THR A 52 -19.31 21.09 1.89
N SER A 53 -18.93 20.10 1.07
CA SER A 53 -18.63 18.75 1.54
C SER A 53 -17.53 18.73 2.63
N PRO A 54 -17.54 17.76 3.56
CA PRO A 54 -16.47 17.61 4.55
C PRO A 54 -15.08 17.51 3.92
N SER A 55 -14.95 16.89 2.75
CA SER A 55 -13.69 16.66 2.04
C SER A 55 -12.98 17.95 1.61
N GLN A 56 -13.72 19.05 1.43
CA GLN A 56 -13.13 20.38 1.19
C GLN A 56 -12.14 20.78 2.30
N TRP A 57 -12.40 20.37 3.54
CA TRP A 57 -11.54 20.69 4.68
C TRP A 57 -10.22 19.91 4.65
N GLY A 58 -10.15 18.81 3.90
CA GLY A 58 -8.90 18.11 3.62
C GLY A 58 -7.87 18.99 2.92
N GLN A 59 -8.29 20.06 2.22
CA GLN A 59 -7.37 21.00 1.55
C GLN A 59 -6.49 21.79 2.55
N TYR A 60 -6.81 21.79 3.85
CA TYR A 60 -6.05 22.51 4.88
C TYR A 60 -4.88 21.71 5.47
N HIS A 61 -4.63 20.48 5.04
CA HIS A 61 -3.64 19.58 5.66
C HIS A 61 -2.20 20.14 5.65
N HIS A 62 -1.84 21.02 4.70
CA HIS A 62 -0.52 21.69 4.66
C HIS A 62 -0.42 23.00 5.47
N GLU A 63 -1.54 23.59 5.91
CA GLU A 63 -1.52 24.87 6.66
C GLU A 63 -1.44 24.68 8.18
N ILE A 64 -1.73 23.47 8.65
CA ILE A 64 -1.70 23.15 10.08
C ILE A 64 -0.26 22.85 10.51
N LYS A 65 0.26 23.66 11.42
CA LYS A 65 1.56 23.39 12.05
C LYS A 65 1.46 22.19 13.00
N ARG A 66 2.48 21.32 12.98
CA ARG A 66 2.48 20.06 13.77
C ARG A 66 2.39 20.27 15.28
N ASP A 67 2.91 21.40 15.79
CA ASP A 67 2.93 21.78 17.19
C ASP A 67 1.70 22.59 17.64
N LYS A 68 0.78 22.91 16.71
CA LYS A 68 -0.42 23.67 17.02
C LYS A 68 -1.49 22.78 17.64
N ASP A 69 -2.03 23.21 18.79
CA ASP A 69 -3.14 22.53 19.48
C ASP A 69 -4.39 22.52 18.59
N ILE A 70 -5.05 21.37 18.52
CA ILE A 70 -6.29 21.15 17.76
C ILE A 70 -7.41 22.12 18.17
N LYS A 71 -7.40 22.62 19.40
CA LYS A 71 -8.40 23.62 19.84
C LYS A 71 -8.24 24.95 19.10
N ASP A 72 -7.01 25.30 18.69
CA ASP A 72 -6.64 26.58 18.07
C ASP A 72 -6.83 26.55 16.54
N TRP A 73 -7.44 25.49 16.00
CA TRP A 73 -7.76 25.37 14.57
C TRP A 73 -9.05 26.12 14.24
N ASP A 74 -9.06 27.43 14.51
CA ASP A 74 -10.26 28.28 14.49
C ASP A 74 -10.99 28.31 13.15
N ILE A 75 -10.25 28.14 12.05
CA ILE A 75 -10.80 28.12 10.69
C ILE A 75 -11.54 26.79 10.41
N ILE A 76 -11.20 25.72 11.13
CA ILE A 76 -11.72 24.37 10.89
C ILE A 76 -12.92 24.09 11.81
N PRO A 77 -14.08 23.70 11.26
CA PRO A 77 -15.25 23.32 12.05
C PRO A 77 -14.92 22.21 13.04
N GLN A 78 -15.38 22.34 14.28
CA GLN A 78 -15.00 21.45 15.38
C GLN A 78 -15.27 19.97 15.08
N ASN A 79 -16.39 19.66 14.42
CA ASN A 79 -16.77 18.30 14.02
C ASN A 79 -15.86 17.70 12.92
N LEU A 80 -15.06 18.51 12.22
CA LEU A 80 -14.16 18.07 11.14
C LEU A 80 -12.69 18.08 11.55
N ARG A 81 -12.36 18.60 12.74
CA ARG A 81 -10.98 18.66 13.22
C ARG A 81 -10.35 17.28 13.38
N ILE A 82 -11.12 16.28 13.84
CA ILE A 82 -10.63 14.89 13.92
C ILE A 82 -10.29 14.34 12.53
N ASN A 83 -11.16 14.54 11.54
CA ASN A 83 -10.91 14.05 10.17
C ASN A 83 -9.66 14.70 9.57
N LEU A 84 -9.50 16.01 9.72
CA LEU A 84 -8.29 16.69 9.26
C LEU A 84 -7.03 16.23 10.02
N PHE A 85 -7.13 16.01 11.33
CA PHE A 85 -6.03 15.51 12.15
C PHE A 85 -5.58 14.12 11.69
N LEU A 86 -6.52 13.20 11.50
CA LEU A 86 -6.24 11.85 11.02
C LEU A 86 -5.73 11.84 9.58
N LEU A 87 -6.25 12.72 8.71
CA LEU A 87 -5.74 12.88 7.34
C LEU A 87 -4.27 13.30 7.34
N ILE A 88 -3.87 14.27 8.15
CA ILE A 88 -2.46 14.70 8.24
C ILE A 88 -1.56 13.54 8.65
N LEU A 89 -1.97 12.76 9.65
CA LEU A 89 -1.22 11.57 10.07
C LEU A 89 -1.14 10.52 8.97
N ALA A 90 -2.26 10.26 8.28
CA ALA A 90 -2.33 9.29 7.20
C ALA A 90 -1.47 9.70 6.00
N ASP A 91 -1.47 10.98 5.60
CA ASP A 91 -0.61 11.52 4.54
C ASP A 91 0.88 11.40 4.89
N HIS A 92 1.26 11.74 6.13
CA HIS A 92 2.63 11.56 6.60
C HIS A 92 3.05 10.08 6.63
N LEU A 93 2.18 9.18 7.10
CA LEU A 93 2.47 7.74 7.14
C LEU A 93 2.53 7.12 5.75
N ALA A 94 1.59 7.46 4.86
CA ALA A 94 1.58 7.02 3.46
C ALA A 94 2.85 7.48 2.74
N SER A 95 3.24 8.75 2.90
CA SER A 95 4.52 9.28 2.41
C SER A 95 5.71 8.53 3.04
N SER A 96 5.60 8.22 4.33
CA SER A 96 6.66 7.53 5.07
C SER A 96 6.86 6.08 4.63
N VAL A 97 5.83 5.41 4.13
CA VAL A 97 5.96 4.06 3.59
C VAL A 97 6.29 4.02 2.09
N SER A 98 6.14 5.14 1.38
CA SER A 98 6.16 5.17 -0.09
C SER A 98 7.29 5.98 -0.75
N ARG A 99 7.96 6.87 -0.01
CA ARG A 99 8.98 7.78 -0.56
C ARG A 99 10.39 7.50 -0.04
N ALA A 100 11.38 7.66 -0.93
CA ALA A 100 12.74 7.96 -0.51
C ALA A 100 12.80 9.42 -0.02
N THR A 101 12.95 9.64 1.30
CA THR A 101 12.96 11.00 1.88
C THR A 101 14.35 11.45 2.31
N LEU A 102 14.69 12.70 2.00
CA LEU A 102 15.88 13.40 2.52
C LEU A 102 15.62 14.06 3.89
N GLU A 103 14.52 13.70 4.56
CA GLU A 103 14.04 14.37 5.79
C GLU A 103 15.08 14.40 6.93
N LYS A 104 16.07 13.49 6.90
CA LYS A 104 17.19 13.48 7.84
C LYS A 104 18.10 14.72 7.78
N TYR A 105 18.00 15.57 6.76
CA TYR A 105 18.92 16.70 6.58
C TYR A 105 18.26 18.02 6.14
N PRO A 106 17.76 18.83 7.10
CA PRO A 106 17.20 20.15 6.82
C PRO A 106 18.26 21.06 6.18
N GLY A 107 17.97 21.56 4.97
CA GLY A 107 18.86 22.44 4.20
C GLY A 107 19.39 21.84 2.89
N LEU A 108 19.36 20.51 2.73
CA LEU A 108 19.85 19.84 1.51
C LEU A 108 18.83 19.77 0.37
N SER A 109 17.55 20.10 0.62
CA SER A 109 16.52 20.29 -0.43
C SER A 109 16.90 21.41 -1.42
N ARG A 110 17.81 22.32 -1.04
CA ARG A 110 18.33 23.41 -1.89
C ARG A 110 19.50 22.99 -2.80
N LEU A 111 19.98 21.75 -2.69
CA LEU A 111 21.17 21.26 -3.39
C LEU A 111 20.87 20.27 -4.53
N MET A 112 19.59 19.96 -4.79
CA MET A 112 19.21 19.32 -6.05
C MET A 112 19.46 20.36 -7.16
N PRO A 113 20.23 20.05 -8.22
CA PRO A 113 20.48 21.03 -9.25
C PRO A 113 19.13 21.43 -9.87
N LYS A 114 18.83 22.73 -9.89
CA LYS A 114 17.61 23.27 -10.52
C LYS A 114 17.48 22.84 -11.99
N ASP A 115 18.60 22.42 -12.58
CA ASP A 115 18.77 22.07 -13.99
C ASP A 115 18.60 20.57 -14.30
N VAL A 116 18.34 19.69 -13.30
CA VAL A 116 18.01 18.27 -13.57
C VAL A 116 16.56 18.10 -14.05
N GLY A 117 15.77 19.18 -14.01
CA GLY A 117 14.47 19.30 -14.68
C GLY A 117 13.32 18.65 -13.93
N LEU A 118 12.17 19.32 -13.94
CA LEU A 118 10.89 18.66 -13.79
C LEU A 118 10.69 17.81 -15.06
N LYS A 119 10.79 16.48 -14.95
CA LYS A 119 10.26 15.61 -16.00
C LYS A 119 8.76 15.51 -15.81
N GLU A 120 8.01 15.73 -16.88
CA GLU A 120 6.57 15.52 -16.84
C GLU A 120 6.27 14.02 -16.67
N GLY A 121 5.34 13.72 -15.76
CA GLY A 121 4.83 12.38 -15.54
C GLY A 121 5.70 11.47 -14.63
N ILE A 122 5.13 10.29 -14.38
CA ILE A 122 5.70 9.22 -13.58
C ILE A 122 6.89 8.54 -14.28
N TYR A 123 7.94 8.21 -13.52
CA TYR A 123 9.06 7.40 -13.97
C TYR A 123 9.00 5.99 -13.36
N LYS A 124 8.53 5.01 -14.12
CA LYS A 124 8.48 3.61 -13.68
C LYS A 124 9.85 2.95 -13.85
N LEU A 125 10.47 2.48 -12.77
CA LEU A 125 11.81 1.88 -12.80
C LEU A 125 11.92 0.66 -13.75
N TRP A 126 10.85 -0.13 -13.86
CA TRP A 126 10.72 -1.29 -14.75
C TRP A 126 10.26 -0.96 -16.18
N ASN A 127 9.84 0.28 -16.44
CA ASN A 127 9.42 0.73 -17.77
C ASN A 127 9.76 2.22 -17.94
N ARG A 128 11.05 2.50 -18.15
CA ARG A 128 11.64 3.86 -18.13
C ARG A 128 11.00 4.84 -19.12
N ASP A 129 10.45 4.33 -20.22
CA ASP A 129 9.77 5.11 -21.27
C ASP A 129 8.23 5.10 -21.14
N PHE A 130 7.69 4.64 -20.01
CA PHE A 130 6.25 4.44 -19.82
C PHE A 130 5.45 5.70 -20.13
N TYR A 131 5.75 6.82 -19.44
CA TYR A 131 4.99 8.05 -19.62
C TYR A 131 5.10 8.57 -21.05
N GLN A 132 6.29 8.60 -21.65
CA GLN A 132 6.49 9.06 -23.02
C GLN A 132 5.72 8.21 -24.04
N LYS A 133 5.62 6.89 -23.82
CA LYS A 133 4.82 6.00 -24.70
C LYS A 133 3.32 6.26 -24.56
N ILE A 134 2.84 6.57 -23.36
CA ILE A 134 1.42 6.87 -23.10
C ILE A 134 1.04 8.26 -23.61
N GLU A 135 1.93 9.24 -23.44
CA GLU A 135 1.78 10.59 -23.96
C GLU A 135 1.67 10.62 -25.49
N LYS A 136 2.50 9.83 -26.19
CA LYS A 136 2.39 9.64 -27.65
C LYS A 136 1.04 9.08 -28.11
N LYS A 137 0.27 8.45 -27.21
CA LYS A 137 -1.10 7.99 -27.45
C LYS A 137 -2.17 9.02 -27.07
N GLY A 138 -1.78 10.24 -26.71
CA GLY A 138 -2.68 11.34 -26.35
C GLY A 138 -3.22 11.29 -24.92
N LYS A 139 -2.66 10.43 -24.05
CA LYS A 139 -3.00 10.36 -22.62
C LYS A 139 -1.99 11.15 -21.79
N PHE A 140 -2.45 11.93 -20.83
CA PHE A 140 -1.62 12.84 -20.04
C PHE A 140 -1.91 12.69 -18.55
N TRP A 141 -0.99 13.12 -17.69
CA TRP A 141 -1.16 13.05 -16.23
C TRP A 141 -2.27 13.98 -15.71
N ALA A 142 -2.44 15.15 -16.30
CA ALA A 142 -3.43 16.13 -15.85
C ALA A 142 -4.85 15.77 -16.31
N ALA A 143 -5.78 15.68 -15.35
CA ALA A 143 -7.21 15.52 -15.62
C ALA A 143 -7.89 16.86 -15.93
N PHE A 144 -7.42 17.94 -15.30
CA PHE A 144 -8.00 19.28 -15.42
C PHE A 144 -7.01 20.21 -16.13
N LYS A 145 -7.30 20.58 -17.37
CA LYS A 145 -6.35 21.26 -18.29
C LYS A 145 -6.77 22.68 -18.65
N THR A 146 -7.98 23.07 -18.29
CA THR A 146 -8.55 24.40 -18.55
C THR A 146 -9.13 25.02 -17.28
N ILE A 147 -9.42 26.32 -17.31
CA ILE A 147 -10.09 27.03 -16.20
C ILE A 147 -11.51 26.46 -15.99
N ASP A 148 -12.21 26.09 -17.07
CA ASP A 148 -13.55 25.52 -16.96
C ASP A 148 -13.54 24.12 -16.31
N ASP A 149 -12.46 23.35 -16.49
CA ASP A 149 -12.29 22.06 -15.81
C ASP A 149 -12.22 22.20 -14.28
N LEU A 150 -11.91 23.40 -13.75
CA LEU A 150 -11.97 23.63 -12.31
C LEU A 150 -13.39 23.48 -11.75
N LYS A 151 -14.43 23.77 -12.55
CA LYS A 151 -15.82 23.50 -12.15
C LYS A 151 -16.04 22.01 -11.93
N ILE A 152 -15.47 21.16 -12.78
CA ILE A 152 -15.54 19.70 -12.67
C ILE A 152 -14.77 19.23 -11.43
N LEU A 153 -13.57 19.79 -11.18
CA LEU A 153 -12.79 19.47 -9.97
C LEU A 153 -13.56 19.80 -8.70
N PHE A 154 -14.16 20.98 -8.60
CA PHE A 154 -14.89 21.39 -7.40
C PHE A 154 -16.22 20.66 -7.26
N ASP A 155 -16.87 20.30 -8.37
CA ASP A 155 -18.02 19.40 -8.37
C ASP A 155 -17.63 18.01 -7.84
N GLU A 156 -16.44 17.50 -8.18
CA GLU A 156 -15.91 16.26 -7.62
C GLU A 156 -15.75 16.36 -6.10
N ILE A 157 -15.15 17.43 -5.59
CA ILE A 157 -15.00 17.64 -4.15
C ILE A 157 -16.37 17.69 -3.47
N GLU A 158 -17.35 18.33 -4.10
CA GLU A 158 -18.70 18.47 -3.55
C GLU A 158 -19.49 17.15 -3.57
N ASN A 159 -19.39 16.37 -4.65
CA ASN A 159 -20.37 15.32 -4.96
C ASN A 159 -19.81 13.89 -4.97
N CYS A 160 -18.51 13.69 -4.81
CA CYS A 160 -17.93 12.33 -4.73
C CYS A 160 -18.54 11.55 -3.54
N GLN A 161 -18.92 10.29 -3.76
CA GLN A 161 -19.57 9.45 -2.75
C GLN A 161 -18.59 8.58 -1.97
N SER A 162 -17.44 8.24 -2.56
CA SER A 162 -16.44 7.39 -1.91
C SER A 162 -15.04 7.54 -2.51
N GLY A 163 -14.01 7.17 -1.73
CA GLY A 163 -12.64 7.08 -2.22
C GLY A 163 -12.48 6.11 -3.39
N GLU A 164 -13.24 5.01 -3.41
CA GLU A 164 -13.21 4.02 -4.50
C GLU A 164 -13.78 4.59 -5.81
N GLU A 165 -14.87 5.37 -5.73
CA GLU A 165 -15.39 6.10 -6.88
C GLU A 165 -14.34 7.06 -7.45
N PHE A 166 -13.69 7.84 -6.60
CA PHE A 166 -12.62 8.75 -7.02
C PHE A 166 -11.44 8.02 -7.68
N LEU A 167 -10.92 6.97 -7.03
CA LEU A 167 -9.81 6.18 -7.53
C LEU A 167 -10.14 5.55 -8.89
N ASN A 168 -11.34 5.01 -9.05
CA ASN A 168 -11.78 4.40 -10.32
C ASN A 168 -11.98 5.45 -11.42
N LYS A 169 -12.64 6.57 -11.12
CA LYS A 169 -12.93 7.64 -12.09
C LYS A 169 -11.66 8.29 -12.63
N TYR A 170 -10.65 8.52 -11.78
CA TYR A 170 -9.41 9.17 -12.15
C TYR A 170 -8.21 8.22 -12.28
N ARG A 171 -8.43 6.89 -12.30
CA ARG A 171 -7.38 5.86 -12.30
C ARG A 171 -6.24 6.15 -13.27
N ASP A 172 -6.58 6.37 -14.55
CA ASP A 172 -5.59 6.62 -15.60
C ASP A 172 -4.73 7.86 -15.33
N TYR A 173 -5.33 8.94 -14.81
CA TYR A 173 -4.64 10.19 -14.51
C TYR A 173 -3.77 10.07 -13.25
N LEU A 174 -4.29 9.40 -12.22
CA LEU A 174 -3.59 9.14 -10.96
C LEU A 174 -2.36 8.23 -11.16
N LEU A 175 -2.46 7.23 -12.03
CA LEU A 175 -1.33 6.34 -12.36
C LEU A 175 -0.24 7.04 -13.17
N LEU A 176 -0.57 8.08 -13.93
CA LEU A 176 0.37 8.88 -14.72
C LEU A 176 0.97 10.06 -13.94
N THR A 177 0.32 10.48 -12.86
CA THR A 177 0.76 11.58 -12.02
C THR A 177 1.75 11.08 -10.98
N PRO A 178 3.00 11.58 -10.95
CA PRO A 178 3.90 11.27 -9.86
C PRO A 178 3.42 11.99 -8.60
N GLU A 179 3.53 11.31 -7.48
CA GLU A 179 3.12 11.87 -6.21
C GLU A 179 4.01 13.06 -5.78
N ASP A 180 5.32 12.97 -6.03
CA ASP A 180 6.27 14.08 -6.00
C ASP A 180 6.86 14.26 -7.41
N LYS A 181 6.63 15.43 -8.02
CA LYS A 181 7.10 15.75 -9.38
C LYS A 181 8.62 15.96 -9.46
N SER A 182 9.33 16.01 -8.34
CA SER A 182 10.76 16.27 -8.29
C SER A 182 11.56 15.00 -8.60
N VAL A 183 12.53 15.08 -9.51
CA VAL A 183 13.53 14.03 -9.66
C VAL A 183 14.42 14.00 -8.41
N PRO A 184 14.75 12.83 -7.84
CA PRO A 184 14.46 11.47 -8.31
C PRO A 184 13.24 10.81 -7.63
N ARG A 185 12.35 11.60 -7.00
CA ARG A 185 11.19 11.09 -6.25
C ARG A 185 9.94 10.87 -7.11
N ASN A 186 9.99 11.21 -8.39
CA ASN A 186 8.91 11.03 -9.37
C ASN A 186 8.69 9.58 -9.82
N ILE A 187 8.87 8.61 -8.91
CA ILE A 187 8.83 7.17 -9.18
C ILE A 187 7.62 6.46 -8.57
N THR A 188 6.89 7.14 -7.69
CA THR A 188 5.68 6.63 -7.03
C THR A 188 4.45 7.31 -7.61
N SER A 189 3.45 6.53 -8.02
CA SER A 189 2.20 7.07 -8.55
C SER A 189 1.37 7.77 -7.47
N LEU A 190 0.66 8.82 -7.87
CA LEU A 190 -0.31 9.49 -7.00
C LEU A 190 -1.43 8.54 -6.60
N TYR A 191 -1.84 7.64 -7.50
CA TYR A 191 -2.82 6.59 -7.21
C TYR A 191 -2.46 5.82 -5.93
N THR A 192 -1.25 5.25 -5.88
CA THR A 192 -0.84 4.42 -4.75
C THR A 192 -0.71 5.22 -3.47
N HIS A 193 -0.26 6.48 -3.55
CA HIS A 193 -0.24 7.36 -2.38
C HIS A 193 -1.65 7.61 -1.82
N VAL A 194 -2.59 8.10 -2.65
CA VAL A 194 -3.93 8.42 -2.15
C VAL A 194 -4.69 7.19 -1.66
N GLU A 195 -4.47 6.03 -2.28
CA GLU A 195 -5.00 4.73 -1.83
C GLU A 195 -4.47 4.37 -0.43
N LEU A 196 -3.15 4.49 -0.20
CA LEU A 196 -2.54 4.24 1.10
C LEU A 196 -3.03 5.24 2.16
N VAL A 197 -3.17 6.53 1.81
CA VAL A 197 -3.74 7.54 2.71
C VAL A 197 -5.15 7.14 3.15
N GLY A 198 -6.00 6.73 2.21
CA GLY A 198 -7.35 6.28 2.52
C GLY A 198 -7.40 5.10 3.48
N LYS A 199 -6.61 4.05 3.19
CA LYS A 199 -6.50 2.86 4.02
C LYS A 199 -6.02 3.19 5.44
N ILE A 200 -4.90 3.90 5.55
CA ILE A 200 -4.31 4.30 6.85
C ILE A 200 -5.27 5.20 7.62
N TYR A 201 -5.92 6.16 6.96
CA TYR A 201 -6.93 7.03 7.57
C TYR A 201 -8.04 6.22 8.23
N ARG A 202 -8.62 5.25 7.50
CA ARG A 202 -9.73 4.44 8.01
C ARG A 202 -9.31 3.52 9.16
N VAL A 203 -8.09 2.99 9.14
CA VAL A 203 -7.52 2.25 10.29
C VAL A 203 -7.39 3.16 11.52
N LEU A 204 -6.88 4.38 11.35
CA LEU A 204 -6.76 5.33 12.46
C LEU A 204 -8.15 5.76 12.98
N GLU A 205 -9.08 6.08 12.08
CA GLU A 205 -10.45 6.51 12.40
C GLU A 205 -11.20 5.46 13.22
N LYS A 206 -11.11 4.19 12.83
CA LYS A 206 -11.71 3.05 13.56
C LYS A 206 -11.22 2.91 15.00
N ASN A 207 -10.02 3.41 15.29
CA ASN A 207 -9.34 3.26 16.58
C ASN A 207 -9.17 4.58 17.35
N ALA A 208 -9.64 5.70 16.79
CA ALA A 208 -9.50 7.03 17.37
C ALA A 208 -10.85 7.63 17.75
N ARG A 209 -10.87 8.47 18.80
CA ARG A 209 -12.07 9.19 19.22
C ARG A 209 -11.75 10.59 19.73
N LEU A 210 -12.65 11.52 19.45
CA LEU A 210 -12.58 12.87 20.00
C LEU A 210 -13.03 12.85 21.46
N ILE A 211 -12.24 13.46 22.34
CA ILE A 211 -12.54 13.59 23.77
C ILE A 211 -12.56 15.07 24.13
N THR A 212 -13.61 15.48 24.84
CA THR A 212 -13.65 16.77 25.53
C THR A 212 -13.39 16.51 27.01
N GLU A 213 -12.26 17.04 27.51
CA GLU A 213 -11.88 16.97 28.91
C GLU A 213 -12.78 17.86 29.78
N SER A 214 -12.81 17.61 31.10
CA SER A 214 -13.67 18.33 32.05
C SER A 214 -13.40 19.85 32.11
N ASN A 215 -12.21 20.29 31.68
CA ASN A 215 -11.81 21.68 31.55
C ASN A 215 -12.16 22.30 30.19
N GLY A 216 -12.91 21.59 29.34
CA GLY A 216 -13.26 21.99 27.98
C GLY A 216 -12.16 21.78 26.94
N ALA A 217 -11.00 21.22 27.32
CA ALA A 217 -9.93 20.94 26.36
C ALA A 217 -10.32 19.80 25.41
N ILE A 218 -9.98 19.95 24.13
CA ILE A 218 -10.19 18.93 23.12
C ILE A 218 -8.92 18.10 22.99
N ALA A 219 -9.05 16.78 23.00
CA ALA A 219 -7.98 15.85 22.71
C ALA A 219 -8.50 14.75 21.79
N ILE A 220 -7.61 14.09 21.06
CA ILE A 220 -7.93 12.86 20.34
C ILE A 220 -7.26 11.72 21.09
N GLU A 221 -8.02 10.67 21.36
CA GLU A 221 -7.53 9.45 21.96
C GLU A 221 -7.42 8.37 20.91
N TYR A 222 -6.30 7.67 20.89
CA TYR A 222 -6.08 6.47 20.08
C TYR A 222 -5.40 5.43 20.95
N ASN A 223 -6.02 4.25 21.01
CA ASN A 223 -5.55 3.14 21.84
C ASN A 223 -5.24 3.51 23.31
N GLY A 224 -6.06 4.40 23.90
CA GLY A 224 -5.92 4.88 25.28
C GLY A 224 -4.97 6.08 25.47
N GLU A 225 -4.24 6.48 24.44
CA GLU A 225 -3.29 7.60 24.50
C GLU A 225 -3.89 8.89 23.93
N LYS A 226 -3.86 9.97 24.73
CA LYS A 226 -4.47 11.27 24.38
C LYS A 226 -3.42 12.26 23.85
N VAL A 227 -3.75 12.89 22.73
CA VAL A 227 -2.92 13.91 22.08
C VAL A 227 -3.72 15.16 21.75
N LYS A 228 -3.04 16.31 21.73
CA LYS A 228 -3.62 17.60 21.33
C LYS A 228 -2.99 18.16 20.05
N THR A 229 -1.85 17.63 19.65
CA THR A 229 -1.08 18.10 18.49
C THR A 229 -0.61 16.91 17.64
N ILE A 230 -0.34 17.16 16.36
CA ILE A 230 0.25 16.15 15.46
C ILE A 230 1.63 15.72 15.98
N LYS A 231 2.43 16.66 16.50
CA LYS A 231 3.74 16.37 17.08
C LYS A 231 3.66 15.43 18.29
N GLU A 232 2.64 15.57 19.14
CA GLU A 232 2.42 14.62 20.24
C GLU A 232 2.07 13.21 19.74
N ALA A 233 1.30 13.11 18.65
CA ALA A 233 0.92 11.82 18.08
C ALA A 233 2.13 11.10 17.46
N GLU A 234 2.85 11.79 16.59
CA GLU A 234 3.95 11.22 15.79
C GLU A 234 5.29 11.20 16.52
N GLY A 235 5.58 12.20 17.35
CA GLY A 235 6.94 12.48 17.79
C GLY A 235 7.82 13.03 16.67
N GLY A 236 9.13 12.82 16.80
CA GLY A 236 10.13 13.23 15.82
C GLY A 236 10.34 12.20 14.72
N ARG A 237 10.85 12.62 13.55
CA ARG A 237 10.98 11.75 12.36
C ARG A 237 12.32 11.03 12.25
N ARG A 238 13.21 11.21 13.22
CA ARG A 238 14.59 10.67 13.17
C ARG A 238 14.82 9.55 14.16
N THR A 239 15.62 8.56 13.72
CA THR A 239 16.11 7.45 14.54
C THR A 239 17.58 7.63 14.96
N THR A 240 18.22 8.74 14.56
CA THR A 240 19.61 9.08 14.89
C THR A 240 19.80 10.59 15.01
N GLY A 241 20.84 11.00 15.75
CA GLY A 241 21.17 12.41 16.01
C GLY A 241 20.50 12.94 17.28
N ASN A 242 20.55 14.27 17.47
CA ASN A 242 20.10 14.94 18.70
C ASN A 242 18.87 15.85 18.48
N THR A 243 18.32 15.88 17.27
CA THR A 243 17.18 16.73 16.91
C THR A 243 16.09 15.89 16.26
N ASP A 244 14.83 16.23 16.52
CA ASP A 244 13.66 15.53 15.95
C ASP A 244 13.65 14.02 16.25
N ILE A 245 14.07 13.65 17.47
CA ILE A 245 14.10 12.28 18.00
C ILE A 245 13.07 12.04 19.12
N ASP A 246 12.22 13.05 19.39
CA ASP A 246 11.22 13.00 20.47
C ASP A 246 10.27 11.80 20.27
N LYS A 247 9.92 11.12 21.36
CA LYS A 247 8.98 9.99 21.31
C LYS A 247 7.55 10.46 21.05
N GLY A 248 6.88 9.84 20.07
CA GLY A 248 5.44 10.01 19.85
C GLY A 248 4.60 9.18 20.82
N LYS A 249 3.38 9.64 21.13
CA LYS A 249 2.45 8.89 22.00
C LYS A 249 1.74 7.77 21.26
N TRP A 250 1.43 7.97 19.98
CA TRP A 250 0.67 6.99 19.20
C TRP A 250 1.61 6.03 18.50
N GLN A 251 1.28 4.74 18.55
CA GLN A 251 2.04 3.67 17.91
C GLN A 251 1.17 2.86 16.95
N ALA A 252 1.78 2.28 15.95
CA ALA A 252 1.11 1.34 15.05
C ALA A 252 2.06 0.19 14.69
N ARG A 253 1.49 -0.86 14.12
CA ARG A 253 2.21 -2.05 13.67
C ARG A 253 2.20 -2.10 12.15
N LEU A 254 3.37 -2.28 11.56
CA LEU A 254 3.52 -2.70 10.17
C LEU A 254 3.96 -4.16 10.18
N VAL A 255 3.22 -5.03 9.51
CA VAL A 255 3.47 -6.47 9.51
C VAL A 255 3.61 -6.98 8.09
N LYS A 256 4.73 -7.64 7.77
CA LYS A 256 4.95 -8.34 6.50
C LYS A 256 4.76 -9.83 6.73
N CYS A 257 3.89 -10.49 5.96
CA CYS A 257 3.49 -11.87 6.14
C CYS A 257 3.76 -12.70 4.88
N TRP A 258 4.62 -13.71 4.98
CA TRP A 258 4.83 -14.71 3.93
C TRP A 258 4.00 -15.96 4.23
N ILE A 259 3.08 -16.31 3.32
CA ILE A 259 2.18 -17.45 3.44
C ILE A 259 2.82 -18.68 2.82
N LYS A 260 3.13 -19.66 3.67
CA LYS A 260 3.79 -20.91 3.29
C LYS A 260 2.93 -22.12 3.61
N PHE A 261 3.28 -23.26 3.02
CA PHE A 261 2.58 -24.53 3.24
C PHE A 261 3.57 -25.70 3.28
N PRO A 262 3.30 -26.74 4.10
CA PRO A 262 4.11 -27.96 4.11
C PRO A 262 3.64 -29.01 3.08
N HIS A 263 2.55 -28.73 2.36
CA HIS A 263 1.92 -29.67 1.45
C HIS A 263 2.87 -30.11 0.33
N SER A 264 2.94 -31.41 0.10
CA SER A 264 3.65 -31.98 -1.05
C SER A 264 2.72 -32.11 -2.26
N PHE A 265 3.20 -31.71 -3.44
CA PHE A 265 2.47 -31.94 -4.69
C PHE A 265 2.77 -33.35 -5.22
N VAL A 266 1.93 -34.32 -4.85
CA VAL A 266 2.07 -35.73 -5.24
C VAL A 266 1.25 -36.03 -6.48
N ARG A 267 0.10 -35.37 -6.62
CA ARG A 267 -0.81 -35.46 -7.77
C ARG A 267 -1.02 -34.09 -8.37
N LEU A 268 -1.43 -34.06 -9.63
CA LEU A 268 -1.70 -32.82 -10.35
C LEU A 268 -2.76 -31.96 -9.66
N HIS A 269 -3.83 -32.55 -9.12
CA HIS A 269 -4.86 -31.83 -8.37
C HIS A 269 -4.35 -31.14 -7.09
N ASP A 270 -3.17 -31.50 -6.58
CA ASP A 270 -2.61 -30.82 -5.40
C ASP A 270 -2.23 -29.37 -5.71
N ILE A 271 -2.07 -29.01 -6.99
CA ILE A 271 -1.80 -27.63 -7.44
C ILE A 271 -2.94 -26.67 -7.06
N ASN A 272 -4.16 -27.17 -6.83
CA ASN A 272 -5.29 -26.39 -6.36
C ASN A 272 -5.05 -25.76 -4.98
N LEU A 273 -4.03 -26.20 -4.25
CA LEU A 273 -3.59 -25.52 -3.03
C LEU A 273 -3.23 -24.05 -3.30
N LEU A 274 -2.63 -23.74 -4.45
CA LEU A 274 -2.29 -22.36 -4.83
C LEU A 274 -3.54 -21.51 -5.03
N ARG A 275 -4.56 -22.10 -5.69
CA ARG A 275 -5.89 -21.49 -5.83
C ARG A 275 -6.56 -21.27 -4.48
N LYS A 276 -6.48 -22.27 -3.60
CA LYS A 276 -7.05 -22.16 -2.26
C LYS A 276 -6.40 -21.06 -1.44
N ARG A 277 -5.07 -20.93 -1.55
CA ARG A 277 -4.32 -19.85 -0.91
C ARG A 277 -4.80 -18.49 -1.39
N GLU A 278 -4.95 -18.29 -2.69
CA GLU A 278 -5.46 -17.04 -3.27
C GLU A 278 -6.89 -16.73 -2.80
N GLU A 279 -7.80 -17.72 -2.82
CA GLU A 279 -9.17 -17.57 -2.31
C GLU A 279 -9.19 -17.07 -0.86
N LEU A 280 -8.34 -17.62 0.00
CA LEU A 280 -8.25 -17.24 1.41
C LEU A 280 -7.64 -15.84 1.59
N ILE A 281 -6.64 -15.47 0.79
CA ILE A 281 -6.09 -14.12 0.79
C ILE A 281 -7.15 -13.11 0.35
N ASN A 282 -7.94 -13.42 -0.69
CA ASN A 282 -9.00 -12.54 -1.18
C ASN A 282 -10.09 -12.34 -0.13
N CYS A 283 -10.42 -13.39 0.62
CA CYS A 283 -11.33 -13.31 1.77
C CYS A 283 -10.77 -12.36 2.85
N ILE A 284 -9.49 -12.48 3.20
CA ILE A 284 -8.82 -11.60 4.17
C ILE A 284 -8.82 -10.15 3.66
N THR A 285 -8.41 -9.91 2.41
CA THR A 285 -8.38 -8.58 1.78
C THR A 285 -9.76 -7.94 1.71
N SER A 286 -10.81 -8.72 1.51
CA SER A 286 -12.19 -8.20 1.50
C SER A 286 -12.66 -7.79 2.90
N TYR A 287 -12.36 -8.59 3.93
CA TYR A 287 -12.80 -8.32 5.30
C TYR A 287 -11.95 -7.26 6.02
N TYR A 288 -10.66 -7.18 5.68
CA TYR A 288 -9.66 -6.29 6.25
C TYR A 288 -9.12 -5.31 5.20
N LYS A 289 -10.01 -4.77 4.35
CA LYS A 289 -9.68 -3.94 3.17
C LYS A 289 -8.74 -2.77 3.47
N ASP A 290 -8.92 -2.14 4.64
CA ASP A 290 -8.13 -0.97 5.05
C ASP A 290 -6.87 -1.35 5.81
N GLU A 291 -6.90 -2.43 6.59
CA GLU A 291 -5.70 -2.95 7.25
C GLU A 291 -4.71 -3.59 6.26
N VAL A 292 -5.20 -4.20 5.18
CA VAL A 292 -4.37 -4.78 4.11
C VAL A 292 -3.90 -3.68 3.16
N ILE A 293 -2.65 -3.23 3.34
CA ILE A 293 -2.07 -2.18 2.48
C ILE A 293 -1.53 -2.75 1.16
N PHE A 294 -1.15 -4.03 1.14
CA PHE A 294 -0.62 -4.72 -0.03
C PHE A 294 -0.83 -6.23 0.11
N ALA A 295 -1.20 -6.90 -0.98
CA ALA A 295 -1.32 -8.34 -1.03
C ALA A 295 -0.99 -8.90 -2.42
N THR A 296 -0.45 -10.12 -2.42
CA THR A 296 -0.20 -11.01 -3.56
C THR A 296 -0.70 -12.40 -3.18
N SER A 297 -0.60 -13.38 -4.06
CA SER A 297 -1.09 -14.74 -3.81
C SER A 297 -0.37 -15.48 -2.68
N ASP A 298 0.78 -14.98 -2.19
CA ASP A 298 1.55 -15.62 -1.12
C ASP A 298 2.18 -14.66 -0.10
N PHE A 299 1.85 -13.37 -0.20
CA PHE A 299 2.40 -12.36 0.68
C PHE A 299 1.38 -11.25 0.97
N ILE A 300 1.29 -10.82 2.23
CA ILE A 300 0.39 -9.75 2.70
C ILE A 300 1.20 -8.77 3.56
N ILE A 301 0.95 -7.47 3.39
CA ILE A 301 1.41 -6.43 4.32
C ILE A 301 0.19 -5.78 4.99
N LEU A 302 0.26 -5.67 6.31
CA LEU A 302 -0.78 -5.12 7.16
C LEU A 302 -0.31 -3.87 7.89
N PHE A 303 -1.19 -2.86 7.97
CA PHE A 303 -1.08 -1.73 8.89
C PHE A 303 -2.14 -1.89 9.98
N LEU A 304 -1.70 -2.09 11.22
CA LEU A 304 -2.56 -2.48 12.34
C LEU A 304 -2.41 -1.53 13.53
N SER A 305 -3.47 -1.41 14.32
CA SER A 305 -3.35 -0.82 15.66
C SER A 305 -2.51 -1.73 16.58
N PRO A 306 -1.88 -1.20 17.66
CA PRO A 306 -0.96 -1.99 18.49
C PRO A 306 -1.55 -3.28 19.06
N ASN A 307 -2.86 -3.27 19.37
CA ASN A 307 -3.54 -4.33 20.09
C ASN A 307 -4.32 -5.30 19.18
N GLN A 308 -4.30 -5.10 17.87
CA GLN A 308 -5.05 -5.95 16.93
C GLN A 308 -4.39 -7.32 16.78
N ASP A 309 -5.16 -8.41 16.94
CA ASP A 309 -4.60 -9.76 16.91
C ASP A 309 -4.31 -10.23 15.47
N LEU A 310 -3.03 -10.44 15.18
CA LEU A 310 -2.56 -10.92 13.88
C LEU A 310 -3.03 -12.35 13.60
N ARG A 311 -3.14 -13.20 14.64
CA ARG A 311 -3.55 -14.60 14.48
C ARG A 311 -5.02 -14.68 14.05
N GLU A 312 -5.88 -13.81 14.59
CA GLU A 312 -7.28 -13.73 14.19
C GLU A 312 -7.45 -13.27 12.75
N ILE A 313 -6.69 -12.26 12.31
CA ILE A 313 -6.71 -11.79 10.91
C ILE A 313 -6.32 -12.91 9.95
N LEU A 314 -5.27 -13.67 10.28
CA LEU A 314 -4.72 -14.71 9.43
C LEU A 314 -5.30 -16.11 9.72
N LYS A 315 -6.32 -16.19 10.58
CA LYS A 315 -6.99 -17.43 10.96
C LYS A 315 -7.50 -18.23 9.75
N PRO A 316 -8.08 -17.61 8.70
CA PRO A 316 -8.51 -18.36 7.52
C PRO A 316 -7.38 -19.16 6.86
N LEU A 317 -6.15 -18.66 6.87
CA LEU A 317 -4.98 -19.39 6.34
C LEU A 317 -4.54 -20.51 7.30
N LEU A 318 -4.44 -20.20 8.59
CA LEU A 318 -4.00 -21.16 9.61
C LEU A 318 -4.94 -22.37 9.70
N ASP A 319 -6.25 -22.14 9.62
CA ASP A 319 -7.27 -23.20 9.66
C ASP A 319 -7.15 -24.20 8.50
N TRP A 320 -6.57 -23.77 7.37
CA TRP A 320 -6.33 -24.59 6.17
C TRP A 320 -4.94 -25.22 6.13
N GLY A 321 -4.12 -25.07 7.18
CA GLY A 321 -2.81 -25.71 7.28
C GLY A 321 -1.65 -24.89 6.72
N PHE A 322 -1.91 -23.66 6.26
CA PHE A 322 -0.83 -22.73 5.93
C PHE A 322 -0.15 -22.25 7.20
N TYR A 323 1.16 -22.00 7.13
CA TYR A 323 1.90 -21.32 8.19
C TYR A 323 2.40 -19.98 7.67
N ILE A 324 2.49 -19.00 8.56
CA ILE A 324 2.91 -17.65 8.22
C ILE A 324 4.22 -17.32 8.90
N GLU A 325 5.18 -16.87 8.11
CA GLU A 325 6.34 -16.15 8.63
C GLU A 325 5.99 -14.67 8.63
N ALA A 326 6.12 -14.00 9.79
CA ALA A 326 5.76 -12.61 9.96
C ALA A 326 6.94 -11.78 10.46
N GLU A 327 7.24 -10.68 9.79
CA GLU A 327 8.11 -9.62 10.31
C GLU A 327 7.22 -8.49 10.83
N GLU A 328 7.21 -8.32 12.15
CA GLU A 328 6.39 -7.33 12.85
C GLU A 328 7.25 -6.16 13.32
N THR A 329 6.83 -4.94 12.95
CA THR A 329 7.43 -3.69 13.45
C THR A 329 6.39 -2.86 14.19
N LEU A 330 6.59 -2.67 15.50
CA LEU A 330 5.85 -1.73 16.33
C LEU A 330 6.71 -0.49 16.56
N ALA A 331 6.22 0.68 16.18
CA ALA A 331 6.87 1.95 16.43
C ALA A 331 5.84 3.06 16.62
N ASP A 332 6.28 4.20 17.14
CA ASP A 332 5.46 5.41 17.07
C ASP A 332 5.31 5.90 15.62
N LEU A 333 4.26 6.68 15.35
CA LEU A 333 3.87 7.03 13.98
C LEU A 333 4.93 7.84 13.22
N GLY A 334 5.78 8.62 13.92
CA GLY A 334 6.74 9.51 13.28
C GLY A 334 7.92 8.82 12.62
N ILE A 335 8.24 7.58 13.03
CA ILE A 335 9.35 6.80 12.43
C ILE A 335 8.89 5.53 11.73
N LEU A 336 7.61 5.14 11.86
CA LEU A 336 7.09 3.94 11.25
C LEU A 336 7.15 4.02 9.72
N ASN A 337 7.90 3.13 9.09
CA ASN A 337 8.08 3.07 7.64
C ASN A 337 8.36 1.63 7.19
N SER A 338 8.35 1.38 5.87
CA SER A 338 8.42 0.05 5.28
C SER A 338 9.78 -0.66 5.39
N ILE A 339 10.83 0.04 5.82
CA ILE A 339 12.20 -0.48 5.96
C ILE A 339 12.72 -0.43 7.40
N LEU A 340 11.87 -0.01 8.35
CA LEU A 340 12.26 0.18 9.75
C LEU A 340 12.65 -1.14 10.42
N ASP A 341 12.01 -2.25 10.05
CA ASP A 341 12.39 -3.62 10.38
C ASP A 341 13.87 -3.88 10.07
N ARG A 342 14.26 -3.69 8.81
CA ARG A 342 15.62 -3.93 8.32
C ARG A 342 16.62 -3.01 9.01
N LYS A 343 16.28 -1.72 9.15
CA LYS A 343 17.15 -0.75 9.84
C LYS A 343 17.34 -1.09 11.32
N THR A 344 16.31 -1.59 11.98
CA THR A 344 16.38 -2.01 13.39
C THR A 344 17.20 -3.28 13.55
N LEU A 345 17.00 -4.28 12.68
CA LEU A 345 17.75 -5.53 12.73
C LEU A 345 19.24 -5.31 12.43
N ARG A 346 19.58 -4.56 11.37
CA ARG A 346 20.97 -4.20 11.04
C ARG A 346 21.66 -3.43 12.16
N ALA A 347 20.95 -2.50 12.80
CA ALA A 347 21.50 -1.73 13.92
C ALA A 347 21.84 -2.62 15.13
N ARG A 348 21.05 -3.68 15.37
CA ARG A 348 21.31 -4.67 16.42
C ARG A 348 22.50 -5.56 16.06
N GLU A 349 22.56 -6.04 14.82
CA GLU A 349 23.67 -6.87 14.32
C GLU A 349 25.00 -6.11 14.36
N SER A 350 24.98 -4.81 14.04
CA SER A 350 26.18 -3.96 13.97
C SER A 350 26.49 -3.21 15.27
N ASN A 351 25.67 -3.38 16.32
CA ASN A 351 25.73 -2.65 17.59
C ASN A 351 25.83 -1.11 17.42
N GLU A 352 24.96 -0.51 16.59
CA GLU A 352 24.91 0.95 16.36
C GLU A 352 24.26 1.68 17.55
N GLU A 353 25.02 1.83 18.65
CA GLU A 353 24.56 2.40 19.93
C GLU A 353 23.73 3.68 19.80
N PRO A 354 24.12 4.71 19.01
CA PRO A 354 23.32 5.93 18.89
C PRO A 354 21.90 5.68 18.38
N ARG A 355 21.73 4.77 17.42
CA ARG A 355 20.42 4.42 16.85
C ARG A 355 19.63 3.54 17.80
N LEU A 356 20.29 2.55 18.40
CA LEU A 356 19.65 1.64 19.36
C LEU A 356 19.09 2.40 20.57
N ASN A 357 19.80 3.40 21.08
CA ASN A 357 19.32 4.25 22.17
C ASN A 357 18.03 5.01 21.82
N VAL A 358 17.96 5.59 20.62
CA VAL A 358 16.73 6.25 20.15
C VAL A 358 15.60 5.24 19.95
N LEU A 359 15.86 4.10 19.30
CA LEU A 359 14.83 3.08 19.07
C LEU A 359 14.28 2.50 20.39
N ASN A 360 15.17 2.21 21.36
CA ASN A 360 14.81 1.66 22.67
C ASN A 360 14.03 2.67 23.51
N SER A 361 14.48 3.93 23.58
CA SER A 361 13.76 4.99 24.33
C SER A 361 12.35 5.24 23.77
N ARG A 362 12.16 5.07 22.47
CA ARG A 362 10.87 5.17 21.79
C ARG A 362 10.00 3.91 21.91
N GLY A 363 10.54 2.81 22.46
CA GLY A 363 9.83 1.54 22.59
C GLY A 363 9.61 0.83 21.26
N THR A 364 10.49 1.06 20.28
CA THR A 364 10.42 0.43 18.96
C THR A 364 10.78 -1.04 19.06
N LYS A 365 9.97 -1.90 18.45
CA LYS A 365 10.20 -3.35 18.41
C LYS A 365 10.12 -3.83 16.96
N ALA A 366 11.15 -4.55 16.52
CA ALA A 366 11.13 -5.33 15.30
C ALA A 366 11.48 -6.78 15.65
N TYR A 367 10.67 -7.74 15.22
CA TYR A 367 10.94 -9.17 15.44
C TYR A 367 10.29 -10.04 14.37
N ARG A 368 10.82 -11.26 14.24
CA ARG A 368 10.24 -12.33 13.43
C ARG A 368 9.35 -13.21 14.29
N ARG A 369 8.19 -13.56 13.79
CA ARG A 369 7.23 -14.47 14.42
C ARG A 369 6.80 -15.54 13.41
N TYR A 370 6.56 -16.75 13.90
CA TYR A 370 5.98 -17.83 13.11
C TYR A 370 4.58 -18.10 13.65
N LEU A 371 3.58 -18.04 12.77
CA LEU A 371 2.22 -18.47 13.08
C LEU A 371 2.01 -19.83 12.43
N ILE A 372 1.85 -20.84 13.28
CA ILE A 372 1.59 -22.21 12.85
C ILE A 372 0.11 -22.55 13.08
N PRO A 373 -0.47 -23.41 12.24
CA PRO A 373 -1.78 -24.00 12.50
C PRO A 373 -1.85 -24.59 13.91
N GLU A 374 -3.04 -24.62 14.50
CA GLU A 374 -3.27 -25.42 15.70
C GLU A 374 -3.18 -26.90 15.34
N ILE A 375 -2.12 -27.55 15.79
CA ILE A 375 -1.88 -28.98 15.61
C ILE A 375 -2.11 -29.63 16.98
N PRO A 376 -2.87 -30.74 17.07
CA PRO A 376 -3.03 -31.46 18.33
C PRO A 376 -1.67 -31.98 18.83
N ASP A 377 -1.50 -32.06 20.14
CA ASP A 377 -0.26 -32.53 20.78
C ASP A 377 0.16 -33.94 20.31
N GLU A 378 -0.83 -34.78 19.96
CA GLU A 378 -0.63 -36.10 19.39
C GLU A 378 -1.41 -36.26 18.09
N LEU A 379 -0.70 -36.53 16.99
CA LEU A 379 -1.30 -36.85 15.69
C LEU A 379 -1.57 -38.34 15.60
N GLN A 380 -2.85 -38.70 15.66
CA GLN A 380 -3.29 -40.07 15.53
C GLN A 380 -3.00 -40.61 14.12
N PRO A 381 -2.23 -41.69 13.97
CA PRO A 381 -1.98 -42.30 12.67
C PRO A 381 -3.28 -42.90 12.08
N PRO A 382 -3.32 -43.11 10.76
CA PRO A 382 -2.31 -42.72 9.77
C PRO A 382 -2.27 -41.19 9.56
N ILE A 383 -1.08 -40.63 9.38
CA ILE A 383 -0.89 -39.19 9.14
C ILE A 383 -1.20 -38.90 7.66
N CYS A 384 -1.70 -37.70 7.37
CA CYS A 384 -1.93 -37.30 5.99
C CYS A 384 -0.62 -37.23 5.19
N ASP A 385 -0.57 -37.95 4.07
CA ASP A 385 0.60 -38.02 3.18
C ASP A 385 0.96 -36.69 2.52
N ILE A 386 -0.01 -35.77 2.41
CA ILE A 386 0.14 -34.49 1.71
C ILE A 386 0.62 -33.40 2.65
N CYS A 387 -0.16 -33.07 3.68
CA CYS A 387 0.14 -31.96 4.59
C CYS A 387 0.94 -32.36 5.82
N GLN A 388 0.94 -33.64 6.20
CA GLN A 388 1.57 -34.16 7.42
C GLN A 388 1.12 -33.50 8.74
N GLN A 389 0.01 -32.75 8.73
CA GLN A 389 -0.47 -31.97 9.87
C GLN A 389 -1.74 -32.54 10.53
N ARG A 390 -2.39 -33.54 9.92
CA ARG A 390 -3.68 -34.08 10.35
C ARG A 390 -3.73 -35.58 10.13
N ARG A 391 -4.67 -36.26 10.79
CA ARG A 391 -5.00 -37.66 10.50
C ARG A 391 -5.53 -37.79 9.07
N GLY A 392 -4.98 -38.72 8.31
CA GLY A 392 -5.42 -39.07 6.98
C GLY A 392 -6.55 -40.10 7.01
N GLY A 393 -7.55 -39.90 6.15
CA GLY A 393 -8.51 -40.93 5.79
C GLY A 393 -7.95 -41.77 4.65
N GLU A 394 -8.18 -43.08 4.67
CA GLU A 394 -7.80 -43.94 3.55
C GLU A 394 -8.54 -43.51 2.28
N ARG A 395 -7.79 -43.40 1.18
CA ARG A 395 -8.28 -43.14 -0.16
C ARG A 395 -7.57 -44.09 -1.12
N ILE A 396 -8.36 -44.77 -1.95
CA ILE A 396 -7.86 -45.66 -2.98
C ILE A 396 -8.28 -45.07 -4.31
N LYS A 397 -7.30 -44.69 -5.15
CA LYS A 397 -7.53 -44.25 -6.52
C LYS A 397 -6.61 -45.03 -7.44
N GLU A 398 -7.21 -45.72 -8.40
CA GLU A 398 -6.57 -46.74 -9.24
C GLU A 398 -5.99 -47.87 -8.38
N THR A 399 -4.67 -47.97 -8.28
CA THR A 399 -3.93 -48.98 -7.51
C THR A 399 -3.12 -48.40 -6.36
N ILE A 400 -3.16 -47.07 -6.18
CA ILE A 400 -2.38 -46.36 -5.17
C ILE A 400 -3.28 -46.11 -3.96
N ARG A 401 -2.82 -46.62 -2.81
CA ARG A 401 -3.40 -46.35 -1.48
C ARG A 401 -2.71 -45.13 -0.89
N GLU A 402 -3.50 -44.14 -0.50
CA GLU A 402 -3.04 -42.91 0.13
C GLU A 402 -3.86 -42.60 1.38
N TRP A 403 -3.26 -41.86 2.31
CA TRP A 403 -3.92 -41.34 3.49
C TRP A 403 -4.01 -39.83 3.37
N VAL A 404 -5.21 -39.33 3.09
CA VAL A 404 -5.45 -37.91 2.79
C VAL A 404 -6.45 -37.36 3.79
N CYS A 405 -6.10 -36.27 4.47
CA CYS A 405 -7.04 -35.62 5.39
C CYS A 405 -8.16 -34.92 4.62
N GLU A 406 -9.27 -34.65 5.30
CA GLU A 406 -10.45 -34.00 4.70
C GLU A 406 -10.11 -32.70 3.97
N ARG A 407 -9.30 -31.82 4.57
CA ARG A 407 -8.88 -30.55 3.95
C ARG A 407 -8.09 -30.73 2.65
N CYS A 408 -7.13 -31.66 2.64
CA CYS A 408 -6.36 -31.91 1.44
C CYS A 408 -7.21 -32.59 0.36
N GLN A 409 -8.21 -33.38 0.76
CA GLN A 409 -9.18 -33.94 -0.17
C GLN A 409 -10.09 -32.85 -0.75
N GLU A 410 -10.60 -31.92 0.07
CA GLU A 410 -11.35 -30.74 -0.39
C GLU A 410 -10.56 -29.94 -1.43
N ILE A 411 -9.25 -29.74 -1.20
CA ILE A 411 -8.36 -29.07 -2.16
C ILE A 411 -8.22 -29.88 -3.46
N ARG A 412 -8.15 -31.21 -3.40
CA ARG A 412 -8.08 -32.04 -4.61
C ARG A 412 -9.38 -32.04 -5.41
N ASP A 413 -10.50 -31.93 -4.72
CA ASP A 413 -11.83 -31.91 -5.32
C ASP A 413 -12.17 -30.55 -5.95
N MET A 414 -11.29 -29.54 -5.78
CA MET A 414 -11.33 -28.27 -6.49
C MET A 414 -10.96 -28.43 -7.99
N GLY A 415 -11.51 -27.57 -8.84
CA GLY A 415 -11.12 -27.45 -10.24
C GLY A 415 -11.68 -28.52 -11.17
N GLU A 416 -11.44 -28.37 -12.47
CA GLU A 416 -11.86 -29.34 -13.47
C GLU A 416 -10.93 -30.58 -13.42
N PRO A 417 -11.46 -31.80 -13.61
CA PRO A 417 -10.63 -32.99 -13.64
C PRO A 417 -9.70 -32.94 -14.85
N PHE A 418 -8.39 -32.98 -14.62
CA PHE A 418 -7.37 -32.93 -15.69
C PHE A 418 -7.44 -34.09 -16.71
N ARG A 419 -8.33 -35.05 -16.52
CA ARG A 419 -8.63 -36.14 -17.48
C ARG A 419 -9.04 -35.61 -18.85
N GLU A 420 -9.62 -34.41 -18.91
CA GLU A 420 -10.01 -33.78 -20.18
C GLU A 420 -8.79 -33.42 -21.04
N TYR A 421 -7.64 -33.19 -20.41
CA TYR A 421 -6.37 -32.97 -21.10
C TYR A 421 -5.58 -34.27 -21.31
N ALA A 422 -5.71 -35.23 -20.38
CA ALA A 422 -4.98 -36.50 -20.41
C ALA A 422 -5.22 -37.30 -21.69
N THR A 423 -6.45 -37.31 -22.20
CA THR A 423 -6.81 -38.00 -23.46
C THR A 423 -5.97 -37.49 -24.64
N VAL A 424 -5.88 -36.16 -24.81
CA VAL A 424 -5.07 -35.55 -25.88
C VAL A 424 -3.57 -35.74 -25.62
N TRP A 425 -3.13 -35.64 -24.36
CA TRP A 425 -1.71 -35.75 -24.03
C TRP A 425 -1.17 -37.17 -24.18
N GLU A 426 -1.93 -38.17 -23.73
CA GLU A 426 -1.53 -39.57 -23.69
C GLU A 426 -1.91 -40.33 -24.97
N GLU A 427 -3.11 -40.12 -25.52
CA GLU A 427 -3.58 -40.87 -26.71
C GLU A 427 -3.00 -40.30 -28.01
N GLU A 428 -2.84 -38.97 -28.12
CA GLU A 428 -2.28 -38.33 -29.33
C GLU A 428 -0.76 -38.09 -29.25
N GLY A 429 -0.13 -38.37 -28.10
CA GLY A 429 1.33 -38.30 -27.91
C GLY A 429 1.91 -36.87 -28.02
N VAL A 430 1.12 -35.87 -27.66
CA VAL A 430 1.49 -34.44 -27.80
C VAL A 430 2.51 -34.05 -26.73
N LYS A 431 3.52 -33.26 -27.13
CA LYS A 431 4.48 -32.69 -26.16
C LYS A 431 3.84 -31.52 -25.42
N VAL A 432 3.69 -31.67 -24.11
CA VAL A 432 3.11 -30.65 -23.24
C VAL A 432 4.22 -29.83 -22.57
N CYS A 433 4.02 -28.51 -22.50
CA CYS A 433 4.88 -27.60 -21.74
C CYS A 433 4.04 -26.83 -20.73
N TRP A 434 4.56 -26.70 -19.51
CA TRP A 434 3.91 -25.95 -18.43
C TRP A 434 4.70 -24.67 -18.17
N PHE A 435 3.98 -23.55 -18.14
CA PHE A 435 4.52 -22.26 -17.73
C PHE A 435 3.90 -21.85 -16.41
N LYS A 436 4.75 -21.38 -15.49
CA LYS A 436 4.33 -20.74 -14.24
C LYS A 436 4.89 -19.32 -14.21
N PHE A 437 4.03 -18.34 -13.98
CA PHE A 437 4.41 -16.95 -13.78
C PHE A 437 4.29 -16.59 -12.31
N SER A 438 5.40 -16.67 -11.57
CA SER A 438 5.43 -16.34 -10.15
C SER A 438 6.29 -15.12 -9.88
N LEU A 439 5.85 -14.30 -8.94
CA LEU A 439 6.65 -13.23 -8.39
C LEU A 439 7.30 -13.65 -7.08
N ASP A 440 8.61 -13.45 -6.97
CA ASP A 440 9.34 -13.61 -5.72
C ASP A 440 9.51 -12.22 -5.10
N GLN A 441 8.80 -11.97 -4.00
CA GLN A 441 8.74 -10.65 -3.37
C GLN A 441 10.11 -10.13 -2.93
N ASN A 442 10.98 -11.02 -2.44
CA ASN A 442 12.32 -10.63 -2.00
C ASN A 442 13.18 -10.25 -3.21
N LYS A 443 13.09 -11.01 -4.31
CA LYS A 443 13.79 -10.65 -5.55
C LYS A 443 13.26 -9.37 -6.17
N LEU A 444 11.95 -9.13 -6.14
CA LEU A 444 11.37 -7.87 -6.61
C LEU A 444 11.90 -6.69 -5.79
N GLU A 445 11.94 -6.82 -4.47
CA GLU A 445 12.44 -5.76 -3.59
C GLU A 445 13.91 -5.43 -3.90
N THR A 446 14.78 -6.44 -3.96
CA THR A 446 16.20 -6.24 -4.33
C THR A 446 16.37 -5.68 -5.74
N TRP A 447 15.54 -6.11 -6.69
CA TRP A 447 15.59 -5.58 -8.05
C TRP A 447 15.21 -4.10 -8.10
N LEU A 448 14.14 -3.71 -7.39
CA LEU A 448 13.70 -2.32 -7.30
C LEU A 448 14.73 -1.43 -6.62
N GLU A 449 15.39 -1.93 -5.56
CA GLU A 449 16.52 -1.26 -4.92
C GLU A 449 17.62 -0.97 -5.95
N ASN A 450 18.13 -2.00 -6.63
CA ASN A 450 19.17 -1.84 -7.65
C ASN A 450 18.74 -0.90 -8.80
N ALA A 451 17.50 -1.02 -9.28
CA ALA A 451 16.98 -0.17 -10.34
C ALA A 451 16.86 1.31 -9.89
N PHE A 452 16.56 1.54 -8.61
CA PHE A 452 16.57 2.88 -8.04
C PHE A 452 18.00 3.40 -7.88
N GLU A 453 18.96 2.57 -7.46
CA GLU A 453 20.37 2.96 -7.39
C GLU A 453 20.90 3.40 -8.76
N GLU A 454 20.64 2.64 -9.82
CA GLU A 454 20.98 3.02 -11.20
C GLU A 454 20.34 4.34 -11.61
N TYR A 455 19.07 4.55 -11.23
CA TYR A 455 18.36 5.80 -11.50
C TYR A 455 19.02 6.99 -10.80
N ILE A 456 19.38 6.85 -9.53
CA ILE A 456 20.10 7.86 -8.75
C ILE A 456 21.47 8.17 -9.35
N ASP A 457 22.22 7.14 -9.71
CA ASP A 457 23.58 7.28 -10.24
C ASP A 457 23.60 7.98 -11.60
N SER A 458 22.52 7.87 -12.38
CA SER A 458 22.39 8.56 -13.67
C SER A 458 22.40 10.10 -13.57
N TYR A 459 22.17 10.67 -12.39
CA TYR A 459 22.12 12.12 -12.16
C TYR A 459 23.27 12.67 -11.29
N ASN A 460 24.23 11.81 -10.88
CA ASN A 460 25.40 12.18 -10.09
C ASN A 460 25.06 13.07 -8.85
N PHE A 461 24.06 12.64 -8.07
CA PHE A 461 23.64 13.39 -6.89
C PHE A 461 24.69 13.31 -5.78
N ARG A 462 25.07 14.45 -5.20
CA ARG A 462 25.99 14.51 -4.04
C ARG A 462 25.53 13.70 -2.82
N GLN A 463 24.25 13.36 -2.75
CA GLN A 463 23.61 12.64 -1.65
C GLN A 463 23.06 11.28 -2.09
N ALA A 464 23.60 10.72 -3.18
CA ALA A 464 23.16 9.44 -3.73
C ALA A 464 23.04 8.37 -2.65
N ASP A 465 24.08 8.19 -1.83
CA ASP A 465 24.11 7.15 -0.79
C ASP A 465 22.99 7.29 0.26
N ILE A 466 22.63 8.53 0.63
CA ILE A 466 21.52 8.79 1.57
C ILE A 466 20.19 8.43 0.92
N LEU A 467 19.99 8.81 -0.35
CA LEU A 467 18.77 8.46 -1.08
C LEU A 467 18.61 6.95 -1.23
N LYS A 468 19.71 6.24 -1.50
CA LYS A 468 19.75 4.78 -1.59
C LYS A 468 19.43 4.11 -0.24
N ASP A 469 20.05 4.55 0.86
CA ASP A 469 19.77 4.00 2.20
C ASP A 469 18.35 4.32 2.71
N GLU A 470 17.76 5.44 2.26
CA GLU A 470 16.40 5.84 2.60
C GLU A 470 15.34 5.37 1.59
N PHE A 471 15.71 4.57 0.59
CA PHE A 471 14.76 4.05 -0.40
C PHE A 471 13.74 3.11 0.23
N ARG A 472 12.46 3.34 -0.08
CA ARG A 472 11.32 2.61 0.49
C ARG A 472 10.56 1.92 -0.65
N PRO A 473 10.76 0.61 -0.85
CA PRO A 473 10.30 -0.06 -2.07
C PRO A 473 8.80 -0.36 -2.10
N LEU A 474 8.09 -0.25 -0.98
CA LEU A 474 6.71 -0.75 -0.85
C LEU A 474 5.75 -0.16 -1.89
N ALA A 475 5.71 1.16 -2.04
CA ALA A 475 4.78 1.76 -3.01
C ALA A 475 5.14 1.42 -4.46
N LEU A 476 6.44 1.22 -4.76
CA LEU A 476 6.86 0.74 -6.06
C LEU A 476 6.50 -0.73 -6.29
N GLN A 477 6.51 -1.56 -5.25
CA GLN A 477 5.99 -2.93 -5.33
C GLN A 477 4.50 -2.93 -5.65
N VAL A 478 3.71 -2.05 -5.01
CA VAL A 478 2.28 -1.88 -5.31
C VAL A 478 2.06 -1.47 -6.77
N ASP A 479 2.78 -0.45 -7.25
CA ASP A 479 2.70 0.02 -8.64
C ASP A 479 3.15 -1.07 -9.64
N PHE A 480 4.22 -1.81 -9.32
CA PHE A 480 4.72 -2.92 -10.15
C PHE A 480 3.69 -4.04 -10.25
N ILE A 481 3.09 -4.43 -9.12
CA ILE A 481 2.07 -5.49 -9.08
C ILE A 481 0.86 -5.12 -9.93
N LYS A 482 0.39 -3.87 -9.90
CA LYS A 482 -0.71 -3.41 -10.77
C LYS A 482 -0.36 -3.60 -12.25
N ASP A 483 0.85 -3.20 -12.66
CA ASP A 483 1.32 -3.40 -14.04
C ASP A 483 1.51 -4.88 -14.40
N TYR A 484 1.97 -5.70 -13.44
CA TYR A 484 2.15 -7.14 -13.61
C TYR A 484 0.81 -7.84 -13.85
N LYS A 485 -0.23 -7.48 -13.08
CA LYS A 485 -1.60 -7.96 -13.30
C LYS A 485 -2.13 -7.61 -14.68
N GLU A 486 -2.02 -6.34 -15.08
CA GLU A 486 -2.45 -5.89 -16.40
C GLU A 486 -1.69 -6.61 -17.54
N MET A 487 -0.41 -6.93 -17.32
CA MET A 487 0.38 -7.75 -18.25
C MET A 487 -0.15 -9.19 -18.33
N LEU A 488 -0.46 -9.82 -17.20
CA LEU A 488 -1.02 -11.18 -17.17
C LEU A 488 -2.42 -11.24 -17.82
N GLU A 489 -3.31 -10.29 -17.51
CA GLU A 489 -4.62 -10.20 -18.16
C GLU A 489 -4.50 -10.06 -19.68
N LYS A 490 -3.56 -9.20 -20.12
CA LYS A 490 -3.28 -9.03 -21.54
C LYS A 490 -2.74 -10.30 -22.17
N PHE A 491 -1.77 -10.96 -21.52
CA PHE A 491 -1.21 -12.22 -21.98
C PHE A 491 -2.33 -13.25 -22.22
N TRP A 492 -3.20 -13.47 -21.24
CA TRP A 492 -4.29 -14.44 -21.37
C TRP A 492 -5.35 -14.04 -22.38
N ARG A 493 -5.67 -12.75 -22.51
CA ARG A 493 -6.58 -12.27 -23.55
C ARG A 493 -6.01 -12.51 -24.95
N ASP A 494 -4.71 -12.27 -25.15
CA ASP A 494 -4.04 -12.47 -26.44
C ASP A 494 -4.00 -13.97 -26.83
N PHE A 495 -4.09 -14.88 -25.85
CA PHE A 495 -4.19 -16.33 -26.08
C PHE A 495 -5.62 -16.90 -25.97
N SER A 496 -6.63 -16.06 -25.68
CA SER A 496 -8.02 -16.50 -25.65
C SER A 496 -8.48 -16.92 -27.06
N GLY A 497 -8.66 -18.23 -27.25
CA GLY A 497 -9.00 -18.83 -28.56
C GLY A 497 -7.85 -19.53 -29.29
N VAL A 498 -6.66 -19.63 -28.68
CA VAL A 498 -5.62 -20.56 -29.15
C VAL A 498 -5.89 -21.93 -28.50
N ASP A 499 -6.36 -22.89 -29.30
CA ASP A 499 -6.80 -24.19 -28.78
C ASP A 499 -5.72 -24.96 -28.00
N ASP A 500 -4.45 -24.80 -28.40
CA ASP A 500 -3.29 -25.46 -27.80
C ASP A 500 -2.82 -24.84 -26.48
N ILE A 501 -3.29 -23.63 -26.15
CA ILE A 501 -2.92 -22.92 -24.92
C ILE A 501 -4.13 -22.92 -24.00
N LYS A 502 -4.05 -23.76 -22.97
CA LYS A 502 -5.08 -23.87 -21.96
C LYS A 502 -4.64 -23.18 -20.70
N LYS A 503 -5.60 -22.55 -20.01
CA LYS A 503 -5.46 -22.08 -18.64
C LYS A 503 -6.07 -23.16 -17.73
N PRO A 504 -5.29 -24.16 -17.28
CA PRO A 504 -5.82 -25.35 -16.62
C PRO A 504 -6.56 -25.04 -15.31
N ILE A 505 -6.28 -23.89 -14.71
CA ILE A 505 -7.01 -23.37 -13.56
C ILE A 505 -7.64 -22.05 -14.01
N ALA A 506 -8.76 -22.11 -14.72
CA ALA A 506 -9.39 -20.96 -15.36
C ALA A 506 -9.63 -19.78 -14.39
N GLU A 507 -9.86 -20.08 -13.11
CA GLU A 507 -10.13 -19.15 -12.02
C GLU A 507 -8.88 -18.68 -11.23
N TYR A 508 -7.68 -19.22 -11.52
CA TYR A 508 -6.44 -18.86 -10.83
C TYR A 508 -5.53 -18.09 -11.78
N ASP A 509 -5.19 -16.88 -11.40
CA ASP A 509 -4.04 -16.17 -11.94
C ASP A 509 -3.21 -15.72 -10.75
N GLU A 510 -1.93 -16.08 -10.74
CA GLU A 510 -1.01 -15.64 -9.69
C GLU A 510 -1.04 -14.11 -9.67
N ASP A 511 -1.74 -13.57 -8.68
CA ASP A 511 -1.92 -12.14 -8.36
C ASP A 511 -3.09 -11.38 -9.00
N LEU A 512 -4.19 -11.94 -9.55
CA LEU A 512 -5.28 -11.08 -10.09
C LEU A 512 -6.23 -10.42 -9.07
N SER A 513 -6.06 -10.60 -7.77
CA SER A 513 -6.99 -10.01 -6.81
C SER A 513 -6.78 -8.51 -6.56
N THR A 514 -7.79 -7.69 -6.86
CA THR A 514 -7.85 -6.25 -6.52
C THR A 514 -8.22 -6.02 -5.07
#